data_AF-A0A3M8CNW6-F1
#
_entry.id   AF-A0A3M8CNW6-F1
#
_cell.length_a   1.000
_cell.length_b   1.000
_cell.length_c   1.000
_cell.angle_alpha   90.00
_cell.angle_beta   90.00
_cell.angle_gamma   90.00
#
_symmetry.space_group_name_H-M   'P 1'
#
loop_
_entity.id
_entity.type
_entity.pdbx_description
1 polymer ?
#
loop_
_entity_poly.entity_id
_entity_poly.type
_entity_poly.pdbx_seq_one_letter_code
_entity_poly.pdbx_strand_id
1 'polypeptide(L)'
;MKSSFRAYLFRILVAGLLVTGCSQDQTVRSDMRGSIETELGAVEKVTVMSTDGQEIPLNMPVFLEELAEQGNELEVSPDPLKQEDVRFTLVLYRKNLAPLVVSIGEKASQYGDRTFRGPGAIRFYEWIHRQTGLGIVSQEMNSIFLTAEDLSSTKLLLDSERDVVKQILREADPEREQGKRQYPLHPYYRMRIHSNERPMEVTVLTPTLISIPFGRETHIYHVEGSLFSQLTSWLPPQEKAADPLEKLFKATKLRVEATETEQIENKEIDLTATTIKQGMAHEIVRTIKGAASLAEAPAQPGKPRFVLHFVTGDSTRFVTIYPHYFQFENSWFSHNQADQYILKLLDSSGK
;
A
#
# COMPACT_ATOMS: atom_id res chain seq x y z
N MET A 1 5.04 36.05 -27.52
CA MET A 1 5.84 36.09 -26.26
C MET A 1 4.96 35.60 -25.12
N LYS A 2 5.06 34.31 -24.76
CA LYS A 2 4.28 33.69 -23.68
C LYS A 2 5.22 33.48 -22.49
N SER A 3 5.20 34.40 -21.52
CA SER A 3 6.00 34.30 -20.30
C SER A 3 5.55 33.07 -19.51
N SER A 4 6.47 32.16 -19.25
CA SER A 4 6.23 30.90 -18.58
C SER A 4 5.69 31.11 -17.15
N PHE A 5 4.53 30.52 -16.88
CA PHE A 5 3.86 30.33 -15.57
C PHE A 5 4.66 29.36 -14.65
N ARG A 6 6.00 29.41 -14.72
CA ARG A 6 6.99 28.46 -14.15
C ARG A 6 7.13 28.49 -12.62
N ALA A 7 6.30 29.25 -11.90
CA ALA A 7 6.59 29.62 -10.52
C ALA A 7 5.41 29.49 -9.57
N TYR A 8 4.30 28.85 -9.94
CA TYR A 8 3.06 29.00 -9.17
C TYR A 8 3.02 28.20 -7.87
N LEU A 9 3.46 26.93 -7.78
CA LEU A 9 3.41 26.21 -6.49
C LEU A 9 4.39 26.83 -5.45
N PHE A 10 5.61 27.17 -5.89
CA PHE A 10 6.60 27.86 -5.05
C PHE A 10 6.14 29.27 -4.66
N ARG A 11 5.58 30.06 -5.59
CA ARG A 11 4.98 31.36 -5.27
C ARG A 11 3.64 31.27 -4.55
N ILE A 12 2.97 30.13 -4.46
CA ILE A 12 1.69 29.97 -3.75
C ILE A 12 1.89 29.43 -2.35
N LEU A 13 2.79 28.46 -2.14
CA LEU A 13 3.29 28.14 -0.80
C LEU A 13 3.94 29.38 -0.18
N VAL A 14 4.66 30.17 -0.99
CA VAL A 14 5.25 31.44 -0.53
C VAL A 14 4.25 32.62 -0.51
N ALA A 15 3.24 32.70 -1.37
CA ALA A 15 2.16 33.67 -1.17
C ALA A 15 1.33 33.33 0.07
N GLY A 16 1.23 32.05 0.41
CA GLY A 16 0.73 31.56 1.68
C GLY A 16 1.55 31.98 2.89
N LEU A 17 2.88 32.04 2.74
CA LEU A 17 3.79 32.65 3.70
C LEU A 17 3.55 34.16 3.84
N LEU A 18 3.21 34.86 2.74
CA LEU A 18 3.02 36.32 2.70
C LEU A 18 1.63 36.83 3.16
N VAL A 19 0.57 36.01 3.17
CA VAL A 19 -0.82 36.51 3.37
C VAL A 19 -1.30 36.48 4.84
N THR A 20 -0.53 35.96 5.79
CA THR A 20 -0.90 36.04 7.23
C THR A 20 -0.36 37.27 7.97
N GLY A 21 0.26 38.23 7.27
CA GLY A 21 0.55 39.57 7.79
C GLY A 21 -0.61 40.52 7.52
N CYS A 22 -1.30 40.98 8.57
CA CYS A 22 -2.35 41.99 8.42
C CYS A 22 -1.80 43.34 7.93
N SER A 23 -2.50 43.89 6.94
CA SER A 23 -2.57 45.30 6.53
C SER A 23 -1.52 45.87 5.56
N GLN A 24 -2.11 46.66 4.65
CA GLN A 24 -1.55 47.72 3.80
C GLN A 24 -0.88 47.37 2.48
N ASP A 25 -1.56 47.82 1.42
CA ASP A 25 -1.07 48.15 0.10
C ASP A 25 0.41 48.51 0.08
N GLN A 26 1.22 47.71 -0.62
CA GLN A 26 2.33 48.27 -1.38
C GLN A 26 2.78 47.30 -2.48
N THR A 27 2.89 47.86 -3.67
CA THR A 27 3.55 47.33 -4.86
C THR A 27 4.92 46.72 -4.55
N VAL A 28 5.03 45.39 -4.50
CA VAL A 28 6.33 44.70 -4.41
C VAL A 28 6.47 43.75 -5.60
N ARG A 29 7.02 44.28 -6.70
CA ARG A 29 7.40 43.48 -7.88
C ARG A 29 8.90 43.21 -7.95
N SER A 30 9.69 43.59 -6.94
CA SER A 30 11.16 43.54 -7.02
C SER A 30 11.89 42.71 -5.96
N ASP A 31 11.23 42.02 -5.03
CA ASP A 31 11.98 41.22 -4.04
C ASP A 31 11.33 39.91 -3.60
N MET A 32 10.58 39.27 -4.51
CA MET A 32 9.96 37.97 -4.20
C MET A 32 11.00 36.88 -3.93
N ARG A 33 12.20 36.94 -4.52
CA ARG A 33 13.23 35.89 -4.35
C ARG A 33 13.89 35.96 -2.96
N GLY A 34 14.17 37.16 -2.45
CA GLY A 34 14.67 37.36 -1.09
C GLY A 34 13.63 37.03 0.00
N SER A 35 12.34 37.35 -0.23
CA SER A 35 11.28 36.98 0.71
C SER A 35 11.02 35.47 0.75
N ILE A 36 11.13 34.79 -0.40
CA ILE A 36 11.06 33.32 -0.51
C ILE A 36 12.19 32.66 0.29
N GLU A 37 13.43 33.12 0.14
CA GLU A 37 14.59 32.57 0.87
C GLU A 37 14.48 32.81 2.38
N THR A 38 13.91 33.96 2.78
CA THR A 38 13.70 34.31 4.20
C THR A 38 12.60 33.47 4.85
N GLU A 39 11.50 33.21 4.15
CA GLU A 39 10.34 32.45 4.64
C GLU A 39 10.56 30.93 4.58
N LEU A 40 11.27 30.41 3.57
CA LEU A 40 11.75 29.03 3.57
C LEU A 40 12.86 28.81 4.61
N GLY A 41 13.65 29.85 4.89
CA GLY A 41 14.60 29.88 6.02
C GLY A 41 13.94 29.84 7.40
N ALA A 42 12.62 30.03 7.49
CA ALA A 42 11.84 29.92 8.72
C ALA A 42 11.16 28.54 8.91
N VAL A 43 11.29 27.61 7.95
CA VAL A 43 10.74 26.25 8.07
C VAL A 43 11.66 25.42 8.97
N GLU A 44 11.13 24.97 10.10
CA GLU A 44 11.89 24.19 11.10
C GLU A 44 11.76 22.68 10.90
N LYS A 45 10.63 22.23 10.35
CA LYS A 45 10.33 20.82 10.12
C LYS A 45 9.30 20.70 9.01
N VAL A 46 9.45 19.70 8.15
CA VAL A 46 8.43 19.32 7.18
C VAL A 46 8.01 17.89 7.49
N THR A 47 6.71 17.65 7.52
CA THR A 47 6.13 16.32 7.72
C THR A 47 5.03 16.05 6.72
N VAL A 48 4.81 14.78 6.40
CA VAL A 48 3.60 14.33 5.73
C VAL A 48 2.77 13.54 6.73
N MET A 49 1.51 13.93 6.86
CA MET A 49 0.53 13.27 7.69
C MET A 49 -0.39 12.39 6.82
N SER A 50 -0.56 11.14 7.23
CA SER A 50 -1.52 10.21 6.63
C SER A 50 -2.96 10.62 6.94
N THR A 51 -3.91 10.02 6.23
CA THR A 51 -5.36 10.22 6.51
C THR A 51 -5.83 9.64 7.84
N ASP A 52 -5.03 8.79 8.48
CA ASP A 52 -5.29 8.23 9.82
C ASP A 52 -4.40 8.86 10.91
N GLY A 53 -3.75 9.98 10.61
CA GLY A 53 -3.07 10.84 11.60
C GLY A 53 -1.64 10.45 11.97
N GLN A 54 -1.00 9.55 11.23
CA GLN A 54 0.42 9.26 11.39
C GLN A 54 1.25 10.33 10.67
N GLU A 55 2.22 10.93 11.35
CA GLU A 55 3.15 11.88 10.74
C GLU A 55 4.46 11.19 10.35
N ILE A 56 5.09 11.66 9.28
CA ILE A 56 6.41 11.20 8.83
C ILE A 56 7.26 12.44 8.57
N PRO A 57 8.38 12.63 9.28
CA PRO A 57 9.30 13.70 8.97
C PRO A 57 9.97 13.47 7.62
N LEU A 58 10.01 14.52 6.80
CA LEU A 58 10.74 14.51 5.53
C LEU A 58 12.18 15.01 5.73
N ASN A 59 13.09 14.56 4.87
CA ASN A 59 14.44 15.11 4.82
C ASN A 59 14.38 16.54 4.28
N MET A 60 14.57 17.52 5.16
CA MET A 60 14.36 18.93 4.84
C MET A 60 15.31 19.46 3.74
N PRO A 61 16.64 19.20 3.78
CA PRO A 61 17.53 19.58 2.67
C PRO A 61 17.05 19.07 1.31
N VAL A 62 16.74 17.77 1.20
CA VAL A 62 16.28 17.14 -0.05
C VAL A 62 14.93 17.70 -0.48
N PHE A 63 14.01 17.86 0.48
CA PHE A 63 12.68 18.40 0.22
C PHE A 63 12.75 19.82 -0.36
N LEU A 64 13.55 20.71 0.24
CA LEU A 64 13.65 22.10 -0.20
C LEU A 64 14.31 22.22 -1.58
N GLU A 65 15.32 21.38 -1.86
CA GLU A 65 15.98 21.31 -3.16
C GLU A 65 14.99 20.89 -4.26
N GLU A 66 14.26 19.79 -4.06
CA GLU A 66 13.36 19.24 -5.07
C GLU A 66 12.03 20.01 -5.20
N LEU A 67 11.56 20.68 -4.13
CA LEU A 67 10.30 21.44 -4.15
C LEU A 67 10.30 22.52 -5.23
N ALA A 68 11.45 23.12 -5.52
CA ALA A 68 11.59 24.15 -6.55
C ALA A 68 11.16 23.67 -7.94
N GLU A 69 11.22 22.36 -8.20
CA GLU A 69 10.88 21.74 -9.48
C GLU A 69 9.38 21.42 -9.60
N GLN A 70 8.67 21.30 -8.46
CA GLN A 70 7.28 20.83 -8.41
C GLN A 70 6.24 21.93 -8.71
N GLY A 71 6.65 22.98 -9.41
CA GLY A 71 5.87 24.21 -9.63
C GLY A 71 5.02 24.30 -10.89
N ASN A 72 5.20 23.35 -11.82
CA ASN A 72 4.84 23.53 -13.22
C ASN A 72 3.47 22.93 -13.56
N GLU A 73 2.73 23.59 -14.46
CA GLU A 73 1.46 23.09 -15.05
C GLU A 73 0.34 22.86 -14.02
N LEU A 74 0.18 23.84 -13.12
CA LEU A 74 -0.94 23.90 -12.19
C LEU A 74 -1.99 24.87 -12.69
N GLU A 75 -3.24 24.46 -12.54
CA GLU A 75 -4.41 25.24 -12.90
C GLU A 75 -5.27 25.44 -11.65
N VAL A 76 -5.69 26.69 -11.42
CA VAL A 76 -6.61 27.01 -10.33
C VAL A 76 -7.99 26.46 -10.69
N SER A 77 -8.55 25.64 -9.81
CA SER A 77 -9.88 25.08 -9.94
C SER A 77 -10.84 25.76 -8.95
N PRO A 78 -12.07 26.09 -9.38
CA PRO A 78 -13.11 26.58 -8.46
C PRO A 78 -13.67 25.47 -7.57
N ASP A 79 -13.44 24.19 -7.92
CA ASP A 79 -13.99 23.05 -7.19
C ASP A 79 -13.05 22.61 -6.06
N PRO A 80 -13.51 22.64 -4.80
CA PRO A 80 -12.69 22.26 -3.65
C PRO A 80 -12.23 20.80 -3.73
N LEU A 81 -11.12 20.48 -3.06
CA LEU A 81 -10.68 19.09 -2.90
C LEU A 81 -11.60 18.41 -1.89
N LYS A 82 -12.24 17.31 -2.28
CA LYS A 82 -13.11 16.55 -1.38
C LYS A 82 -12.28 15.72 -0.41
N GLN A 83 -12.79 15.52 0.81
CA GLN A 83 -12.07 14.80 1.86
C GLN A 83 -11.85 13.32 1.52
N GLU A 84 -12.72 12.70 0.73
CA GLU A 84 -12.54 11.35 0.21
C GLU A 84 -11.37 11.22 -0.78
N ASP A 85 -11.00 12.31 -1.46
CA ASP A 85 -9.94 12.35 -2.45
C ASP A 85 -8.56 12.66 -1.83
N VAL A 86 -8.53 13.15 -0.59
CA VAL A 86 -7.29 13.40 0.15
C VAL A 86 -6.58 12.07 0.44
N ARG A 87 -5.28 12.03 0.12
CA ARG A 87 -4.35 10.93 0.37
C ARG A 87 -3.32 11.29 1.44
N PHE A 88 -2.81 12.51 1.39
CA PHE A 88 -1.81 13.04 2.32
C PHE A 88 -2.14 14.46 2.75
N THR A 89 -1.59 14.86 3.90
CA THR A 89 -1.54 16.25 4.34
C THR A 89 -0.08 16.63 4.58
N LEU A 90 0.46 17.52 3.76
CA LEU A 90 1.80 18.07 3.96
C LEU A 90 1.73 19.21 4.98
N VAL A 91 2.54 19.15 6.02
CA VAL A 91 2.62 20.15 7.09
C VAL A 91 4.02 20.73 7.15
N LEU A 92 4.14 22.04 6.95
CA LEU A 92 5.38 22.79 7.09
C LEU A 92 5.32 23.58 8.39
N TYR A 93 6.09 23.14 9.39
CA TYR A 93 6.22 23.81 10.67
C TYR A 93 7.16 25.01 10.53
N ARG A 94 6.70 26.18 10.98
CA ARG A 94 7.40 27.45 10.83
C ARG A 94 7.74 28.04 12.19
N LYS A 95 8.93 28.63 12.29
CA LYS A 95 9.36 29.32 13.51
C LYS A 95 8.43 30.48 13.84
N ASN A 96 7.83 30.45 15.03
CA ASN A 96 6.94 31.51 15.55
C ASN A 96 5.72 31.84 14.67
N LEU A 97 5.33 30.95 13.75
CA LEU A 97 4.17 31.10 12.87
C LEU A 97 3.34 29.83 12.87
N ALA A 98 2.04 29.94 12.53
CA ALA A 98 1.18 28.77 12.37
C ALA A 98 1.74 27.83 11.28
N PRO A 99 1.61 26.49 11.40
CA PRO A 99 2.03 25.59 10.33
C PRO A 99 1.29 25.87 9.02
N LEU A 100 1.96 25.66 7.88
CA LEU A 100 1.30 25.64 6.58
C LEU A 100 0.84 24.21 6.29
N VAL A 101 -0.41 24.08 5.85
CA VAL A 101 -1.03 22.79 5.60
C VAL A 101 -1.48 22.74 4.14
N VAL A 102 -1.09 21.68 3.43
CA VAL A 102 -1.50 21.39 2.06
C VAL A 102 -2.15 20.01 2.03
N SER A 103 -3.43 19.95 1.67
CA SER A 103 -4.13 18.69 1.42
C SER A 103 -3.81 18.20 0.01
N ILE A 104 -3.50 16.92 -0.14
CA ILE A 104 -2.99 16.36 -1.40
C ILE A 104 -3.81 15.14 -1.75
N GLY A 105 -4.40 15.15 -2.95
CA GLY A 105 -4.99 14.00 -3.62
C GLY A 105 -4.25 13.68 -4.92
N GLU A 106 -4.54 12.52 -5.51
CA GLU A 106 -3.85 12.01 -6.71
C GLU A 106 -3.85 12.99 -7.90
N LYS A 107 -4.90 13.82 -8.02
CA LYS A 107 -5.11 14.72 -9.17
C LYS A 107 -5.26 16.19 -8.79
N ALA A 108 -5.11 16.52 -7.51
CA ALA A 108 -5.37 17.84 -6.99
C ALA A 108 -4.68 18.09 -5.65
N SER A 109 -4.28 19.34 -5.41
CA SER A 109 -3.81 19.79 -4.11
C SER A 109 -4.59 21.03 -3.67
N GLN A 110 -4.85 21.16 -2.37
CA GLN A 110 -5.55 22.30 -1.80
C GLN A 110 -4.69 22.98 -0.75
N TYR A 111 -4.61 24.30 -0.86
CA TYR A 111 -3.93 25.18 0.07
C TYR A 111 -4.85 26.34 0.43
N GLY A 112 -5.21 26.46 1.71
CA GLY A 112 -6.26 27.38 2.16
C GLY A 112 -7.55 27.19 1.35
N ASP A 113 -8.06 28.28 0.77
CA ASP A 113 -9.28 28.27 -0.03
C ASP A 113 -9.06 28.00 -1.53
N ARG A 114 -7.83 27.64 -1.95
CA ARG A 114 -7.48 27.42 -3.35
C ARG A 114 -7.16 25.97 -3.65
N THR A 115 -7.82 25.43 -4.66
CA THR A 115 -7.55 24.09 -5.19
C THR A 115 -6.81 24.19 -6.52
N PHE A 116 -5.78 23.35 -6.68
CA PHE A 116 -4.94 23.26 -7.86
C PHE A 116 -5.12 21.89 -8.50
N ARG A 117 -5.24 21.86 -9.83
CA ARG A 117 -5.39 20.66 -10.64
C ARG A 117 -4.44 20.71 -11.84
N GLY A 118 -4.48 19.67 -12.66
CA GLY A 118 -3.65 19.54 -13.87
C GLY A 118 -2.44 18.62 -13.67
N PRO A 119 -1.60 18.45 -14.72
CA PRO A 119 -0.45 17.55 -14.66
C PRO A 119 0.55 17.88 -13.54
N GLY A 120 0.65 19.16 -13.16
CA GLY A 120 1.46 19.58 -12.02
C GLY A 120 1.00 19.01 -10.69
N ALA A 121 -0.31 18.89 -10.46
CA ALA A 121 -0.85 18.35 -9.22
C ALA A 121 -0.58 16.84 -9.10
N ILE A 122 -0.64 16.13 -10.23
CA ILE A 122 -0.30 14.69 -10.30
C ILE A 122 1.18 14.49 -9.96
N ARG A 123 2.09 15.25 -10.59
CA ARG A 123 3.53 15.18 -10.28
C ARG A 123 3.83 15.54 -8.83
N PHE A 124 3.15 16.55 -8.29
CA PHE A 124 3.31 16.93 -6.88
C PHE A 124 2.87 15.80 -5.95
N TYR A 125 1.76 15.13 -6.25
CA TYR A 125 1.32 13.94 -5.52
C TYR A 125 2.36 12.81 -5.60
N GLU A 126 2.82 12.45 -6.81
CA GLU A 126 3.84 11.40 -7.01
C GLU A 126 5.14 11.71 -6.25
N TRP A 127 5.56 12.97 -6.27
CA TRP A 127 6.73 13.44 -5.55
C TRP A 127 6.56 13.32 -4.03
N ILE A 128 5.44 13.79 -3.48
CA ILE A 128 5.14 13.65 -2.05
C ILE A 128 5.01 12.19 -1.65
N HIS A 129 4.37 11.36 -2.48
CA HIS A 129 4.29 9.92 -2.27
C HIS A 129 5.69 9.29 -2.18
N ARG A 130 6.61 9.66 -3.10
CA ARG A 130 8.00 9.19 -3.05
C ARG A 130 8.73 9.65 -1.77
N GLN A 131 8.64 10.94 -1.45
CA GLN A 131 9.30 11.51 -0.26
C GLN A 131 8.78 10.87 1.04
N THR A 132 7.46 10.65 1.12
CA THR A 132 6.82 9.94 2.23
C THR A 132 7.33 8.50 2.33
N GLY A 133 7.42 7.81 1.19
CA GLY A 133 7.95 6.44 1.13
C GLY A 133 9.36 6.32 1.70
N LEU A 134 10.26 7.25 1.36
CA LEU A 134 11.62 7.29 1.89
C LEU A 134 11.63 7.60 3.40
N GLY A 135 10.77 8.53 3.85
CA GLY A 135 10.62 8.86 5.26
C GLY A 135 10.14 7.67 6.11
N ILE A 136 9.18 6.88 5.60
CA ILE A 136 8.62 5.71 6.28
C ILE A 136 9.71 4.71 6.67
N VAL A 137 10.57 4.33 5.73
CA VAL A 137 11.63 3.33 5.95
C VAL A 137 12.86 3.89 6.69
N SER A 138 12.95 5.21 6.82
CA SER A 138 14.02 5.90 7.56
C SER A 138 13.74 6.08 9.05
N GLN A 139 12.53 5.72 9.51
CA GLN A 139 12.15 5.86 10.92
C GLN A 139 13.01 5.00 11.86
N GLU A 140 13.10 5.44 13.11
CA GLU A 140 13.68 4.62 14.17
C GLU A 140 12.82 3.38 14.44
N MET A 141 13.48 2.24 14.55
CA MET A 141 12.84 0.94 14.72
C MET A 141 13.30 0.32 16.05
N ASN A 142 12.44 0.36 17.05
CA ASN A 142 12.79 -0.05 18.41
C ASN A 142 12.67 -1.57 18.60
N SER A 143 11.52 -2.13 18.22
CA SER A 143 11.26 -3.57 18.30
C SER A 143 10.50 -4.06 17.08
N ILE A 144 10.74 -5.32 16.69
CA ILE A 144 10.14 -5.92 15.49
C ILE A 144 9.54 -7.27 15.87
N PHE A 145 8.22 -7.39 15.73
CA PHE A 145 7.51 -8.67 15.84
C PHE A 145 7.31 -9.22 14.44
N LEU A 146 7.99 -10.32 14.14
CA LEU A 146 7.78 -11.10 12.92
C LEU A 146 6.65 -12.10 13.15
N THR A 147 5.66 -12.10 12.27
CA THR A 147 4.54 -13.05 12.28
C THR A 147 4.47 -13.76 10.94
N ALA A 148 4.29 -15.08 10.97
CA ALA A 148 3.90 -15.89 9.84
C ALA A 148 2.43 -16.29 10.03
N GLU A 149 1.50 -15.54 9.43
CA GLU A 149 0.06 -15.66 9.73
C GLU A 149 -0.48 -17.05 9.38
N ASP A 150 -0.12 -17.56 8.20
CA ASP A 150 -0.54 -18.89 7.73
C ASP A 150 -0.07 -20.03 8.66
N LEU A 151 1.00 -19.79 9.44
CA LEU A 151 1.56 -20.74 10.40
C LEU A 151 1.07 -20.50 11.83
N SER A 152 0.39 -19.38 12.08
CA SER A 152 -0.01 -18.88 13.40
C SER A 152 1.18 -18.78 14.36
N SER A 153 2.32 -18.29 13.85
CA SER A 153 3.56 -18.17 14.62
C SER A 153 4.04 -16.72 14.65
N THR A 154 4.45 -16.26 15.82
CA THR A 154 4.99 -14.92 16.03
C THR A 154 6.28 -15.00 16.85
N LYS A 155 7.29 -14.23 16.46
CA LYS A 155 8.59 -14.10 17.11
C LYS A 155 8.95 -12.63 17.28
N LEU A 156 9.38 -12.26 18.47
CA LEU A 156 10.09 -11.00 18.69
C LEU A 156 11.54 -11.17 18.22
N LEU A 157 11.98 -10.31 17.30
CA LEU A 157 13.35 -10.37 16.77
C LEU A 157 14.37 -9.90 17.80
N LEU A 158 15.49 -10.62 17.87
CA LEU A 158 16.67 -10.25 18.66
C LEU A 158 17.38 -9.03 18.06
N ASP A 159 18.22 -8.35 18.83
CA ASP A 159 18.91 -7.13 18.41
C ASP A 159 19.65 -7.30 17.06
N SER A 160 20.42 -8.38 16.90
CA SER A 160 21.13 -8.68 15.64
C SER A 160 20.20 -8.96 14.46
N GLU A 161 19.08 -9.65 14.69
CA GLU A 161 18.05 -9.92 13.67
C GLU A 161 17.34 -8.62 13.25
N ARG A 162 17.06 -7.74 14.22
CA ARG A 162 16.48 -6.43 13.97
C ARG A 162 17.40 -5.56 13.13
N ASP A 163 18.70 -5.55 13.42
CA ASP A 163 19.66 -4.73 12.68
C ASP A 163 19.74 -5.14 11.21
N VAL A 164 19.64 -6.44 10.90
CA VAL A 164 19.51 -6.94 9.53
C VAL A 164 18.26 -6.37 8.84
N VAL A 165 17.10 -6.46 9.51
CA VAL A 165 15.84 -5.91 8.94
C VAL A 165 15.93 -4.40 8.75
N LYS A 166 16.48 -3.66 9.71
CA LYS A 166 16.67 -2.21 9.62
C LYS A 166 17.52 -1.84 8.41
N GLN A 167 18.62 -2.55 8.19
CA GLN A 167 19.49 -2.28 7.06
C GLN A 167 18.76 -2.50 5.74
N ILE A 168 18.09 -3.65 5.58
CA ILE A 168 17.37 -3.96 4.35
C ILE A 168 16.24 -2.96 4.08
N LEU A 169 15.48 -2.55 5.10
CA LEU A 169 14.42 -1.57 4.94
C LEU A 169 14.96 -0.19 4.56
N ARG A 170 16.10 0.24 5.12
CA ARG A 170 16.74 1.51 4.76
C ARG A 170 17.25 1.54 3.32
N GLU A 171 17.60 0.37 2.78
CA GLU A 171 18.06 0.18 1.40
C GLU A 171 16.91 -0.09 0.42
N ALA A 172 15.67 -0.17 0.90
CA ALA A 172 14.51 -0.50 0.08
C ALA A 172 14.19 0.61 -0.93
N ASP A 173 14.00 0.24 -2.20
CA ASP A 173 13.71 1.18 -3.29
C ASP A 173 12.19 1.29 -3.52
N PRO A 174 11.57 2.48 -3.39
CA PRO A 174 10.14 2.64 -3.63
C PRO A 174 9.74 2.29 -5.07
N GLU A 175 8.71 1.45 -5.21
CA GLU A 175 8.10 1.11 -6.50
C GLU A 175 7.49 2.36 -7.13
N ARG A 176 7.88 2.65 -8.38
CA ARG A 176 7.40 3.83 -9.13
C ARG A 176 6.12 3.56 -9.91
N GLU A 177 5.89 2.31 -10.31
CA GLU A 177 4.68 1.90 -11.03
C GLU A 177 3.60 1.48 -10.03
N GLN A 178 2.66 2.39 -9.74
CA GLN A 178 1.44 2.03 -9.03
C GLN A 178 0.55 1.17 -9.93
N GLY A 179 -0.03 0.08 -9.41
CA GLY A 179 -1.21 -0.56 -10.02
C GLY A 179 -1.19 -2.06 -10.23
N LYS A 180 -0.06 -2.77 -10.02
CA LYS A 180 -0.08 -4.23 -10.05
C LYS A 180 -0.46 -4.76 -8.67
N ARG A 181 -1.69 -5.24 -8.52
CA ARG A 181 -2.11 -5.94 -7.29
C ARG A 181 -1.26 -7.19 -7.12
N GLN A 182 -0.48 -7.21 -6.05
CA GLN A 182 0.26 -8.37 -5.62
C GLN A 182 -0.29 -8.84 -4.28
N TYR A 183 -0.27 -10.15 -4.08
CA TYR A 183 -0.75 -10.80 -2.87
C TYR A 183 0.41 -11.55 -2.22
N PRO A 184 0.44 -11.66 -0.88
CA PRO A 184 1.52 -12.30 -0.17
C PRO A 184 1.63 -13.78 -0.52
N LEU A 185 2.85 -14.24 -0.80
CA LEU A 185 3.14 -15.66 -0.92
C LEU A 185 2.99 -16.36 0.44
N HIS A 186 2.76 -17.66 0.41
CA HIS A 186 2.78 -18.53 1.58
C HIS A 186 4.23 -18.89 1.96
N PRO A 187 4.62 -18.82 3.25
CA PRO A 187 3.83 -18.28 4.36
C PRO A 187 3.69 -16.75 4.30
N TYR A 188 2.50 -16.25 4.66
CA TYR A 188 2.25 -14.82 4.76
C TYR A 188 3.04 -14.20 5.93
N TYR A 189 4.20 -13.62 5.62
CA TYR A 189 5.03 -12.94 6.60
C TYR A 189 4.64 -11.46 6.74
N ARG A 190 4.56 -11.03 8.00
CA ARG A 190 4.34 -9.65 8.41
C ARG A 190 5.30 -9.26 9.51
N MET A 191 5.76 -8.02 9.50
CA MET A 191 6.56 -7.44 10.57
C MET A 191 5.84 -6.24 11.15
N ARG A 192 5.57 -6.28 12.46
CA ARG A 192 5.09 -5.12 13.21
C ARG A 192 6.27 -4.46 13.90
N ILE A 193 6.63 -3.29 13.39
CA ILE A 193 7.79 -2.50 13.82
C ILE A 193 7.31 -1.38 14.72
N HIS A 194 7.66 -1.42 16.00
CA HIS A 194 7.35 -0.33 16.93
C HIS A 194 8.39 0.77 16.79
N SER A 195 7.93 1.98 16.44
CA SER A 195 8.71 3.22 16.49
C SER A 195 8.25 4.08 17.67
N ASN A 196 8.84 5.27 17.81
CA ASN A 196 8.45 6.24 18.84
C ASN A 196 7.08 6.89 18.58
N GLU A 197 6.59 6.84 17.34
CA GLU A 197 5.32 7.46 16.95
C GLU A 197 4.19 6.43 16.91
N ARG A 198 4.21 5.57 15.89
CA ARG A 198 3.16 4.57 15.67
C ARG A 198 3.76 3.28 15.09
N PRO A 199 3.22 2.10 15.44
CA PRO A 199 3.69 0.85 14.86
C PRO A 199 3.51 0.85 13.33
N MET A 200 4.59 0.54 12.62
CA MET A 200 4.62 0.33 11.19
C MET A 200 4.38 -1.15 10.89
N GLU A 201 3.45 -1.44 9.99
CA GLU A 201 3.09 -2.80 9.57
C GLU A 201 3.72 -3.06 8.20
N VAL A 202 4.73 -3.93 8.14
CA VAL A 202 5.36 -4.33 6.88
C VAL A 202 4.83 -5.69 6.47
N THR A 203 4.27 -5.79 5.28
CA THR A 203 3.83 -7.05 4.67
C THR A 203 4.83 -7.49 3.61
N VAL A 204 5.28 -8.74 3.65
CA VAL A 204 6.12 -9.32 2.60
C VAL A 204 5.23 -9.92 1.52
N LEU A 205 5.25 -9.33 0.33
CA LEU A 205 4.42 -9.74 -0.79
C LEU A 205 5.08 -10.88 -1.57
N THR A 206 6.35 -10.68 -1.92
CA THR A 206 7.19 -11.68 -2.60
C THR A 206 8.60 -11.62 -2.00
N PRO A 207 9.55 -12.50 -2.39
CA PRO A 207 10.89 -12.45 -1.82
C PRO A 207 11.60 -11.11 -1.97
N THR A 208 11.26 -10.33 -3.00
CA THR A 208 11.88 -9.03 -3.30
C THR A 208 10.91 -7.86 -3.18
N LEU A 209 9.69 -8.06 -2.69
CA LEU A 209 8.69 -7.00 -2.59
C LEU A 209 8.01 -6.97 -1.23
N ILE A 210 7.95 -5.78 -0.65
CA ILE A 210 7.20 -5.51 0.58
C ILE A 210 6.18 -4.39 0.35
N SER A 211 5.15 -4.34 1.20
CA SER A 211 4.19 -3.26 1.24
C SER A 211 4.01 -2.72 2.65
N ILE A 212 3.88 -1.40 2.76
CA ILE A 212 3.65 -0.68 4.01
C ILE A 212 2.43 0.24 3.83
N PRO A 213 1.34 0.04 4.58
CA PRO A 213 0.18 0.92 4.53
C PRO A 213 0.49 2.25 5.23
N PHE A 214 -0.05 3.35 4.69
CA PHE A 214 0.06 4.68 5.26
C PHE A 214 -1.24 5.46 5.03
N GLY A 215 -2.14 5.43 6.02
CA GLY A 215 -3.51 5.95 5.87
C GLY A 215 -4.30 5.19 4.80
N ARG A 216 -4.67 5.89 3.73
CA ARG A 216 -5.37 5.33 2.56
C ARG A 216 -4.42 4.85 1.46
N GLU A 217 -3.13 5.15 1.61
CA GLU A 217 -2.10 4.77 0.65
C GLU A 217 -1.40 3.49 1.08
N THR A 218 -0.74 2.86 0.11
CA THR A 218 0.12 1.70 0.37
C THR A 218 1.40 1.89 -0.44
N HIS A 219 2.52 2.02 0.26
CA HIS A 219 3.83 2.12 -0.35
C HIS A 219 4.37 0.71 -0.59
N ILE A 220 4.79 0.44 -1.83
CA ILE A 220 5.43 -0.80 -2.23
C ILE A 220 6.92 -0.53 -2.41
N TYR A 221 7.77 -1.46 -1.97
CA TYR A 221 9.22 -1.34 -2.07
C TYR A 221 9.84 -2.62 -2.60
N HIS A 222 10.87 -2.45 -3.44
CA HIS A 222 11.81 -3.50 -3.77
C HIS A 222 12.84 -3.65 -2.66
N VAL A 223 13.07 -4.89 -2.26
CA VAL A 223 14.06 -5.27 -1.25
C VAL A 223 14.92 -6.41 -1.76
N GLU A 224 16.08 -6.61 -1.14
CA GLU A 224 16.89 -7.79 -1.39
C GLU A 224 16.16 -9.08 -0.98
N GLY A 225 16.31 -10.14 -1.79
CA GLY A 225 15.79 -11.48 -1.49
C GLY A 225 16.38 -12.12 -0.22
N SER A 226 17.45 -11.53 0.31
CA SER A 226 18.06 -11.88 1.58
C SER A 226 17.06 -11.76 2.73
N LEU A 227 16.13 -10.78 2.69
CA LEU A 227 15.08 -10.63 3.70
C LEU A 227 14.26 -11.91 3.84
N PHE A 228 13.64 -12.37 2.76
CA PHE A 228 12.78 -13.56 2.78
C PHE A 228 13.53 -14.82 3.25
N SER A 229 14.81 -14.94 2.90
CA SER A 229 15.66 -16.04 3.33
C SER A 229 15.90 -16.00 4.85
N GLN A 230 16.05 -14.81 5.45
CA GLN A 230 16.14 -14.64 6.90
C GLN A 230 14.81 -14.96 7.58
N LEU A 231 13.70 -14.43 7.05
CA LEU A 231 12.37 -14.65 7.63
C LEU A 231 11.99 -16.13 7.67
N THR A 232 12.28 -16.87 6.59
CA THR A 232 12.07 -18.33 6.52
C THR A 232 13.04 -19.11 7.41
N SER A 233 14.24 -18.59 7.69
CA SER A 233 15.14 -19.18 8.68
C SER A 233 14.65 -18.98 10.11
N TRP A 234 14.10 -17.80 10.42
CA TRP A 234 13.62 -17.46 11.76
C TRP A 234 12.25 -18.06 12.10
N LEU A 235 11.36 -18.14 11.12
CA LEU A 235 10.03 -18.75 11.21
C LEU A 235 9.80 -19.70 10.03
N PRO A 236 10.43 -20.89 10.03
CA PRO A 236 10.33 -21.82 8.92
C PRO A 236 8.91 -22.35 8.72
N PRO A 237 8.48 -22.57 7.47
CA PRO A 237 7.23 -23.27 7.20
C PRO A 237 7.30 -24.68 7.81
N GLN A 238 6.39 -24.95 8.74
CA GLN A 238 6.19 -26.27 9.30
C GLN A 238 4.89 -26.81 8.75
N GLU A 239 4.94 -27.91 7.99
CA GLU A 239 3.73 -28.58 7.52
C GLU A 239 2.95 -29.11 8.72
N LYS A 240 1.78 -28.52 8.98
CA LYS A 240 0.84 -29.10 9.95
C LYS A 240 0.08 -30.21 9.22
N ALA A 241 0.47 -31.46 9.48
CA ALA A 241 -0.15 -32.64 8.87
C ALA A 241 -1.69 -32.72 9.01
N ALA A 242 -2.27 -31.95 9.93
CA ALA A 242 -3.70 -31.95 10.26
C ALA A 242 -4.59 -31.09 9.35
N ASP A 243 -4.04 -30.15 8.56
CA ASP A 243 -4.86 -29.25 7.74
C ASP A 243 -4.83 -29.64 6.25
N PRO A 244 -5.91 -30.26 5.73
CA PRO A 244 -5.92 -30.74 4.34
C PRO A 244 -6.00 -29.61 3.30
N LEU A 245 -6.40 -28.40 3.70
CA LEU A 245 -6.39 -27.21 2.84
C LEU A 245 -4.98 -26.62 2.70
N GLU A 246 -4.08 -26.87 3.65
CA GLU A 246 -2.70 -26.37 3.62
C GLU A 246 -1.92 -26.88 2.39
N LYS A 247 -2.25 -28.08 1.92
CA LYS A 247 -1.65 -28.65 0.69
C LYS A 247 -1.96 -27.82 -0.55
N LEU A 248 -3.06 -27.07 -0.57
CA LEU A 248 -3.46 -26.25 -1.72
C LEU A 248 -2.49 -25.09 -1.97
N PHE A 249 -1.73 -24.63 -0.97
CA PHE A 249 -0.68 -23.63 -1.17
C PHE A 249 0.46 -24.11 -2.09
N LYS A 250 0.60 -25.42 -2.29
CA LYS A 250 1.60 -26.03 -3.17
C LYS A 250 1.08 -26.26 -4.60
N ALA A 251 -0.11 -25.74 -4.93
CA ALA A 251 -0.68 -25.93 -6.25
C ALA A 251 0.22 -25.32 -7.34
N THR A 252 0.44 -26.07 -8.41
CA THR A 252 1.19 -25.61 -9.59
C THR A 252 0.25 -25.11 -10.69
N LYS A 253 -1.00 -25.58 -10.68
CA LYS A 253 -2.06 -25.10 -11.58
C LYS A 253 -3.37 -24.90 -10.83
N LEU A 254 -4.13 -23.91 -11.28
CA LEU A 254 -5.51 -23.66 -10.89
C LEU A 254 -6.39 -23.67 -12.13
N ARG A 255 -7.36 -24.58 -12.18
CA ARG A 255 -8.42 -24.54 -13.20
C ARG A 255 -9.73 -24.10 -12.56
N VAL A 256 -10.40 -23.16 -13.21
CA VAL A 256 -11.73 -22.69 -12.85
C VAL A 256 -12.70 -23.32 -13.82
N GLU A 257 -13.69 -24.03 -13.29
CA GLU A 257 -14.77 -24.62 -14.06
C GLU A 257 -16.07 -23.91 -13.70
N ALA A 258 -16.72 -23.35 -14.72
CA ALA A 258 -18.01 -22.72 -14.57
C ALA A 258 -19.10 -23.77 -14.36
N THR A 259 -20.12 -23.40 -13.59
CA THR A 259 -21.35 -24.17 -13.49
C THR A 259 -22.47 -23.42 -14.22
N GLU A 260 -23.64 -24.04 -14.38
CA GLU A 260 -24.76 -23.46 -15.13
C GLU A 260 -25.27 -22.10 -14.61
N THR A 261 -24.87 -21.68 -13.40
CA THR A 261 -25.36 -20.46 -12.74
C THR A 261 -24.53 -19.21 -13.02
N GLU A 262 -23.24 -19.34 -13.31
CA GLU A 262 -22.33 -18.21 -13.51
C GLU A 262 -21.70 -18.30 -14.90
N GLN A 263 -21.73 -17.22 -15.67
CA GLN A 263 -21.00 -17.11 -16.95
C GLN A 263 -19.52 -16.84 -16.70
N ILE A 264 -18.85 -17.74 -15.99
CA ILE A 264 -17.40 -17.70 -15.84
C ILE A 264 -16.79 -18.44 -17.02
N GLU A 265 -15.70 -17.92 -17.60
CA GLU A 265 -14.98 -18.68 -18.61
C GLU A 265 -14.17 -19.80 -17.94
N ASN A 266 -14.25 -21.01 -18.50
CA ASN A 266 -13.34 -22.07 -18.10
C ASN A 266 -11.91 -21.63 -18.35
N LYS A 267 -11.12 -21.50 -17.28
CA LYS A 267 -9.76 -20.94 -17.35
C LYS A 267 -8.79 -21.87 -16.66
N GLU A 268 -7.66 -22.15 -17.31
CA GLU A 268 -6.51 -22.79 -16.67
C GLU A 268 -5.43 -21.75 -16.43
N ILE A 269 -4.89 -21.74 -15.22
CA ILE A 269 -3.86 -20.80 -14.78
C ILE A 269 -2.66 -21.60 -14.31
N ASP A 270 -1.54 -21.45 -15.01
CA ASP A 270 -0.24 -21.89 -14.52
C ASP A 270 0.23 -20.94 -13.41
N LEU A 271 0.27 -21.47 -12.18
CA LEU A 271 0.61 -20.71 -10.99
C LEU A 271 2.12 -20.52 -10.82
N THR A 272 2.93 -21.31 -11.53
CA THR A 272 4.40 -21.24 -11.48
C THR A 272 4.96 -20.18 -12.42
N ALA A 273 4.15 -19.72 -13.37
CA ALA A 273 4.59 -18.77 -14.39
C ALA A 273 4.99 -17.39 -13.83
N THR A 274 4.30 -16.89 -12.79
CA THR A 274 4.64 -15.62 -12.13
C THR A 274 4.27 -15.63 -10.65
N THR A 275 5.02 -14.87 -9.83
CA THR A 275 4.72 -14.67 -8.40
C THR A 275 3.36 -14.01 -8.17
N ILE A 276 2.89 -13.19 -9.11
CA ILE A 276 1.55 -12.59 -9.07
C ILE A 276 0.46 -13.67 -9.11
N LYS A 277 0.57 -14.64 -10.04
CA LYS A 277 -0.39 -15.75 -10.15
C LYS A 277 -0.31 -16.67 -8.94
N GLN A 278 0.90 -16.95 -8.47
CA GLN A 278 1.11 -17.74 -7.26
C GLN A 278 0.49 -17.08 -6.03
N GLY A 279 0.74 -15.79 -5.80
CA GLY A 279 0.17 -15.02 -4.69
C GLY A 279 -1.35 -14.95 -4.77
N MET A 280 -1.93 -14.77 -5.95
CA MET A 280 -3.39 -14.84 -6.15
C MET A 280 -3.96 -16.20 -5.73
N ALA A 281 -3.33 -17.31 -6.11
CA ALA A 281 -3.78 -18.63 -5.68
C ALA A 281 -3.63 -18.83 -4.17
N HIS A 282 -2.55 -18.35 -3.57
CA HIS A 282 -2.37 -18.38 -2.11
C HIS A 282 -3.46 -17.57 -1.40
N GLU A 283 -3.86 -16.42 -1.94
CA GLU A 283 -4.95 -15.60 -1.40
C GLU A 283 -6.31 -16.28 -1.51
N ILE A 284 -6.57 -17.00 -2.61
CA ILE A 284 -7.76 -17.84 -2.75
C ILE A 284 -7.76 -18.93 -1.65
N VAL A 285 -6.62 -19.60 -1.43
CA VAL A 285 -6.50 -20.63 -0.37
C VAL A 285 -6.73 -20.02 1.02
N ARG A 286 -6.19 -18.85 1.32
CA ARG A 286 -6.46 -18.14 2.60
C ARG A 286 -7.93 -17.81 2.78
N THR A 287 -8.58 -17.33 1.73
CA THR A 287 -10.02 -17.03 1.73
C THR A 287 -10.83 -18.26 2.10
N ILE A 288 -10.49 -19.42 1.51
CA ILE A 288 -11.16 -20.70 1.76
C ILE A 288 -10.85 -21.20 3.18
N LYS A 289 -9.58 -21.11 3.63
CA LYS A 289 -9.17 -21.49 5.00
C LYS A 289 -9.82 -20.65 6.09
N GLY A 290 -10.19 -19.40 5.80
CA GLY A 290 -10.88 -18.51 6.75
C GLY A 290 -12.35 -18.87 7.01
N ALA A 291 -12.91 -19.84 6.29
CA ALA A 291 -14.30 -20.26 6.47
C ALA A 291 -14.48 -21.18 7.68
N ALA A 292 -15.67 -21.12 8.29
CA ALA A 292 -16.01 -21.98 9.42
C ALA A 292 -16.40 -23.37 8.92
N SER A 293 -15.76 -24.41 9.48
CA SER A 293 -16.12 -25.81 9.21
C SER A 293 -17.52 -26.13 9.77
N LEU A 294 -18.29 -26.90 9.01
CA LEU A 294 -19.63 -27.36 9.37
C LEU A 294 -19.57 -28.84 9.74
N ALA A 295 -20.24 -29.19 10.84
CA ALA A 295 -20.34 -30.59 11.29
C ALA A 295 -21.16 -31.45 10.33
N GLU A 296 -22.13 -30.86 9.62
CA GLU A 296 -23.03 -31.54 8.71
C GLU A 296 -23.18 -30.75 7.40
N ALA A 297 -23.55 -31.46 6.33
CA ALA A 297 -23.86 -30.83 5.06
C ALA A 297 -25.09 -29.91 5.20
N PRO A 298 -25.08 -28.71 4.58
CA PRO A 298 -26.23 -27.83 4.60
C PRO A 298 -27.42 -28.51 3.90
N ALA A 299 -28.61 -28.42 4.50
CA ALA A 299 -29.83 -29.00 3.91
C ALA A 299 -30.19 -28.36 2.56
N GLN A 300 -29.82 -27.09 2.36
CA GLN A 300 -30.03 -26.34 1.14
C GLN A 300 -28.78 -25.52 0.79
N PRO A 301 -27.75 -26.13 0.18
CA PRO A 301 -26.52 -25.42 -0.21
C PRO A 301 -26.76 -24.37 -1.30
N GLY A 302 -27.89 -24.44 -2.00
CA GLY A 302 -28.12 -23.70 -3.24
C GLY A 302 -27.48 -24.39 -4.44
N LYS A 303 -27.51 -23.73 -5.59
CA LYS A 303 -26.82 -24.22 -6.79
C LYS A 303 -25.31 -23.91 -6.69
N PRO A 304 -24.42 -24.82 -7.12
CA PRO A 304 -23.01 -24.51 -7.28
C PRO A 304 -22.86 -23.24 -8.14
N ARG A 305 -21.86 -22.41 -7.86
CA ARG A 305 -21.46 -21.25 -8.66
C ARG A 305 -20.30 -21.60 -9.59
N PHE A 306 -19.24 -22.20 -9.06
CA PHE A 306 -18.08 -22.66 -9.82
C PHE A 306 -17.28 -23.70 -9.03
N VAL A 307 -16.39 -24.41 -9.72
CA VAL A 307 -15.47 -25.39 -9.13
C VAL A 307 -14.03 -24.94 -9.34
N LEU A 308 -13.24 -24.96 -8.28
CA LEU A 308 -11.80 -24.72 -8.33
C LEU A 308 -11.05 -26.04 -8.28
N HIS A 309 -10.17 -26.24 -9.25
CA HIS A 309 -9.35 -27.44 -9.42
C HIS A 309 -7.90 -27.06 -9.13
N PHE A 310 -7.38 -27.48 -7.97
CA PHE A 310 -6.00 -27.27 -7.56
C PHE A 310 -5.17 -28.49 -7.92
N VAL A 311 -4.16 -28.34 -8.77
CA VAL A 311 -3.23 -29.41 -9.13
C VAL A 311 -2.00 -29.32 -8.23
N THR A 312 -1.82 -30.31 -7.36
CA THR A 312 -0.70 -30.42 -6.40
C THR A 312 0.07 -31.71 -6.68
N GLY A 313 1.22 -31.59 -7.37
CA GLY A 313 1.96 -32.75 -7.86
C GLY A 313 1.08 -33.61 -8.78
N ASP A 314 0.95 -34.90 -8.47
CA ASP A 314 0.14 -35.86 -9.26
C ASP A 314 -1.34 -35.92 -8.83
N SER A 315 -1.77 -35.07 -7.90
CA SER A 315 -3.13 -35.07 -7.37
C SER A 315 -3.88 -33.79 -7.76
N THR A 316 -5.17 -33.93 -8.06
CA THR A 316 -6.09 -32.80 -8.25
C THR A 316 -7.08 -32.78 -7.10
N ARG A 317 -7.23 -31.62 -6.45
CA ARG A 317 -8.18 -31.37 -5.37
C ARG A 317 -9.23 -30.36 -5.80
N PHE A 318 -10.46 -30.58 -5.37
CA PHE A 318 -11.63 -29.83 -5.85
C PHE A 318 -12.27 -29.04 -4.71
N VAL A 319 -12.56 -27.77 -4.95
CA VAL A 319 -13.40 -26.94 -4.08
C VAL A 319 -14.62 -26.51 -4.88
N THR A 320 -15.80 -27.00 -4.48
CA THR A 320 -17.07 -26.58 -5.10
C THR A 320 -17.65 -25.42 -4.31
N ILE A 321 -17.77 -24.25 -4.94
CA ILE A 321 -18.25 -23.03 -4.30
C ILE A 321 -19.76 -22.87 -4.51
N TYR A 322 -20.48 -22.57 -3.44
CA TYR A 322 -21.90 -22.20 -3.38
C TYR A 322 -22.03 -20.77 -2.81
N PRO A 323 -23.21 -20.12 -2.85
CA PRO A 323 -23.38 -18.72 -2.40
C PRO A 323 -22.96 -18.45 -0.95
N HIS A 324 -23.17 -19.40 -0.03
CA HIS A 324 -22.83 -19.24 1.41
C HIS A 324 -22.05 -20.44 1.97
N TYR A 325 -21.70 -21.39 1.10
CA TYR A 325 -21.04 -22.62 1.49
C TYR A 325 -19.95 -22.96 0.47
N PHE A 326 -19.00 -23.79 0.89
CA PHE A 326 -18.23 -24.57 -0.07
C PHE A 326 -18.05 -25.98 0.43
N GLN A 327 -17.82 -26.87 -0.52
CA GLN A 327 -17.45 -28.24 -0.26
C GLN A 327 -16.01 -28.45 -0.70
N PHE A 328 -15.20 -29.00 0.21
CA PHE A 328 -13.85 -29.46 -0.09
C PHE A 328 -13.75 -30.94 0.29
N GLU A 329 -13.52 -31.79 -0.71
CA GLU A 329 -13.62 -33.25 -0.56
C GLU A 329 -14.99 -33.63 0.07
N ASN A 330 -14.99 -34.27 1.24
CA ASN A 330 -16.21 -34.66 1.95
C ASN A 330 -16.61 -33.68 3.07
N SER A 331 -15.92 -32.55 3.21
CA SER A 331 -16.14 -31.57 4.27
C SER A 331 -16.86 -30.33 3.76
N TRP A 332 -17.71 -29.76 4.61
CA TRP A 332 -18.51 -28.57 4.32
C TRP A 332 -18.06 -27.40 5.17
N PHE A 333 -18.11 -26.21 4.58
CA PHE A 333 -17.69 -24.97 5.22
C PHE A 333 -18.69 -23.87 4.89
N SER A 334 -18.95 -22.97 5.84
CA SER A 334 -19.76 -21.77 5.63
C SER A 334 -18.89 -20.54 5.40
N HIS A 335 -19.25 -19.74 4.42
CA HIS A 335 -18.61 -18.46 4.12
C HIS A 335 -19.67 -17.39 3.83
N ASN A 336 -19.31 -16.11 4.01
CA ASN A 336 -20.25 -15.01 3.76
C ASN A 336 -20.13 -14.44 2.33
N GLN A 337 -18.89 -14.25 1.85
CA GLN A 337 -18.59 -13.55 0.59
C GLN A 337 -17.35 -14.12 -0.14
N ALA A 338 -16.93 -15.33 0.20
CA ALA A 338 -15.71 -15.91 -0.39
C ALA A 338 -15.86 -16.10 -1.90
N ASP A 339 -17.05 -16.47 -2.35
CA ASP A 339 -17.40 -16.61 -3.76
C ASP A 339 -17.17 -15.32 -4.57
N GLN A 340 -17.74 -14.20 -4.13
CA GLN A 340 -17.59 -12.91 -4.80
C GLN A 340 -16.15 -12.40 -4.75
N TYR A 341 -15.44 -12.64 -3.65
CA TYR A 341 -14.06 -12.22 -3.50
C TYR A 341 -13.14 -13.01 -4.44
N ILE A 342 -13.28 -14.34 -4.50
CA ILE A 342 -12.50 -15.20 -5.40
C ILE A 342 -12.74 -14.82 -6.86
N LEU A 343 -13.97 -14.53 -7.27
CA LEU A 343 -14.26 -14.08 -8.64
C LEU A 343 -13.54 -12.77 -8.98
N LYS A 344 -13.55 -11.79 -8.07
CA LYS A 344 -12.80 -10.53 -8.25
C LYS A 344 -11.29 -10.77 -8.39
N LEU A 345 -10.72 -11.72 -7.64
CA LEU A 345 -9.32 -12.11 -7.78
C LEU A 345 -9.04 -12.67 -9.18
N LEU A 346 -9.88 -13.59 -9.64
CA LEU A 346 -9.74 -14.25 -10.94
C LEU A 346 -9.92 -13.29 -12.12
N ASP A 347 -10.85 -12.33 -12.04
CA ASP A 347 -11.08 -11.32 -13.08
C ASP A 347 -9.92 -10.31 -13.17
N SER A 348 -9.29 -9.98 -12.04
CA SER A 348 -8.16 -9.03 -12.00
C SER A 348 -6.85 -9.57 -12.60
N SER A 349 -6.80 -10.88 -12.92
CA SER A 349 -5.62 -11.54 -13.46
C SER A 349 -5.43 -11.40 -14.98
N GLY A 350 -6.27 -10.59 -15.66
CA GLY A 350 -6.35 -10.54 -17.12
C GLY A 350 -6.52 -9.15 -17.75
N LYS A 351 -6.17 -8.06 -17.04
CA LYS A 351 -6.12 -6.71 -17.63
C LYS A 351 -4.74 -6.09 -17.51
#